data_AF-A0A7K1ZQ02-F1
#
_entry.id   AF-A0A7K1ZQ02-F1
#
_cell.length_a   1.000
_cell.length_b   1.000
_cell.length_c   1.000
_cell.angle_alpha   90.00
_cell.angle_beta   90.00
_cell.angle_gamma   90.00
#
_symmetry.space_group_name_H-M   'P 1'
#
loop_
_entity.id
_entity.type
_entity.pdbx_description
1 polymer ?
#
loop_
_entity_poly.entity_id
_entity_poly.type
_entity_poly.pdbx_seq_one_letter_code
_entity_poly.pdbx_strand_id
1 'polypeptide(L)' 'MLIQLELSTFKCFELLRLPLGSLTLLCGTNASGKSSVIQSIVLLH' A
#
# COMPACT_ATOMS: atom_id res chain seq x y z
N MET A 1 -2.45 16.01 -0.66
CA MET A 1 -2.78 14.88 0.23
C MET A 1 -3.00 13.66 -0.64
N LEU A 2 -2.35 12.54 -0.34
CA LEU A 2 -2.61 11.28 -1.05
C LEU A 2 -3.96 10.73 -0.57
N ILE A 3 -4.85 10.41 -1.51
CA ILE A 3 -6.23 9.95 -1.21
C ILE A 3 -6.50 8.53 -1.71
N GLN A 4 -5.64 8.01 -2.58
CA GLN A 4 -5.77 6.71 -3.24
C GLN A 4 -4.38 6.19 -3.56
N LEU A 5 -4.15 4.88 -3.36
CA LEU A 5 -2.99 4.15 -3.84
C LEU A 5 -3.46 3.00 -4.74
N GLU A 6 -3.01 3.00 -5.99
CA GLU A 6 -3.26 1.92 -6.93
C GLU A 6 -1.96 1.24 -7.32
N LEU A 7 -1.87 -0.06 -7.07
CA LEU A 7 -0.73 -0.89 -7.44
C LEU A 7 -1.19 -2.00 -8.39
N SER A 8 -0.37 -2.28 -9.39
CA SER A 8 -0.52 -3.46 -10.24
C SER A 8 0.82 -4.18 -10.32
N THR A 9 0.80 -5.51 -10.21
CA THR A 9 2.00 -6.37 -10.31
C THR A 9 3.16 -5.94 -9.40
N PHE A 10 2.84 -5.50 -8.17
CA PHE A 10 3.82 -5.00 -7.21
C PHE A 10 3.98 -5.95 -6.02
N LYS A 11 5.11 -6.67 -5.99
CA LYS A 11 5.44 -7.63 -4.93
C LYS A 11 4.32 -8.66 -4.75
N CYS A 12 3.71 -8.72 -3.56
CA CYS A 12 2.62 -9.65 -3.25
C CYS A 12 1.24 -9.18 -3.77
N PHE A 13 1.16 -8.00 -4.39
CA PHE A 13 -0.09 -7.48 -4.95
C PHE A 13 -0.11 -7.67 -6.47
N GLU A 14 -0.97 -8.55 -6.96
CA GLU A 14 -1.35 -8.55 -8.37
C GLU A 14 -2.14 -7.27 -8.71
N LEU A 15 -3.09 -6.91 -7.85
CA LEU A 15 -3.83 -5.65 -7.90
C LEU A 15 -4.14 -5.18 -6.47
N LEU A 16 -3.92 -3.89 -6.20
CA LEU A 16 -4.36 -3.22 -4.96
C LEU A 16 -4.99 -1.88 -5.30
N ARG A 17 -6.19 -1.63 -4.78
CA ARG A 17 -6.84 -0.30 -4.76
C ARG A 17 -7.14 0.05 -3.32
N LEU A 18 -6.32 0.94 -2.74
CA LEU A 18 -6.38 1.29 -1.33
C LEU A 18 -6.75 2.77 -1.17
N PRO A 19 -7.95 3.11 -0.65
CA PRO A 19 -8.26 4.47 -0.27
C PRO A 19 -7.40 4.88 0.93
N LEU A 20 -6.93 6.13 0.94
CA LEU A 20 -6.10 6.69 2.00
C LEU A 20 -6.86 7.78 2.74
N GLY A 21 -6.96 7.63 4.06
CA GLY A 21 -7.44 8.67 4.96
C GLY A 21 -6.30 9.52 5.53
N SER A 22 -6.65 10.57 6.28
CA SER A 22 -5.68 11.38 7.05
C SER A 22 -4.85 10.53 8.02
N LEU A 23 -5.40 9.41 8.47
CA LEU A 23 -4.70 8.31 9.12
C LEU A 23 -5.15 6.99 8.48
N THR A 24 -4.22 6.20 7.98
CA THR A 24 -4.48 4.86 7.44
C THR A 24 -3.68 3.85 8.24
N LEU A 25 -4.37 3.00 9.02
CA LEU A 25 -3.73 1.96 9.82
C LEU A 25 -3.63 0.66 9.02
N LEU A 26 -2.40 0.18 8.80
CA LEU A 26 -2.14 -1.10 8.14
C LEU A 26 -1.96 -2.20 9.19
N CYS A 27 -2.95 -3.07 9.36
CA CYS A 27 -2.93 -4.21 10.28
C CYS A 27 -3.02 -5.56 9.55
N GLY A 28 -2.57 -6.63 10.20
CA GLY A 28 -2.61 -8.00 9.66
C GLY A 28 -1.37 -8.83 10.01
N THR A 29 -1.39 -10.11 9.67
CA THR A 29 -0.28 -11.06 9.90
C THR A 29 0.99 -10.68 9.15
N ASN A 30 2.15 -11.20 9.57
CA ASN A 30 3.40 -10.98 8.83
C ASN A 30 3.28 -11.46 7.39
N ALA A 31 4.03 -10.83 6.48
CA ALA A 31 3.98 -11.06 5.03
C ALA A 31 2.63 -10.73 4.33
N SER A 32 1.64 -10.17 5.03
CA SER A 32 0.34 -9.77 4.44
C SER A 32 0.37 -8.51 3.53
N GLY A 33 1.55 -8.04 3.12
CA GLY A 33 1.71 -6.90 2.20
C GLY A 33 1.73 -5.50 2.83
N LYS A 34 1.65 -5.36 4.17
CA LYS A 34 1.72 -4.05 4.85
C LYS A 34 2.98 -3.24 4.50
N SER A 35 4.15 -3.86 4.64
CA SER A 35 5.41 -3.19 4.28
C SER A 35 5.51 -2.92 2.78
N SER A 36 4.86 -3.75 1.94
CA SER A 36 4.79 -3.52 0.50
C SER A 36 4.00 -2.24 0.18
N VAL A 37 2.89 -1.97 0.86
CA VAL A 37 2.14 -0.69 0.73
C VAL A 37 3.02 0.52 1.08
N ILE A 38 3.77 0.45 2.18
CA ILE A 38 4.67 1.55 2.56
C ILE A 38 5.79 1.71 1.51
N GLN A 39 6.38 0.61 1.08
CA GLN A 39 7.47 0.61 0.11
C GLN A 39 7.05 1.14 -1.28
N SER A 40 5.81 0.92 -1.71
CA SER A 40 5.34 1.51 -2.97
C SER A 40 5.24 3.04 -2.92
N ILE A 41 4.94 3.61 -1.74
CA ILE A 41 4.92 5.06 -1.54
C ILE A 41 6.35 5.60 -1.57
N VAL A 42 7.31 4.90 -0.94
CA VAL A 42 8.73 5.31 -0.91
C VAL A 42 9.34 5.37 -2.32
N LEU A 43 8.90 4.51 -3.26
CA LEU A 43 9.37 4.54 -4.65
C LEU A 43 8.94 5.78 -5.44
N LEU A 44 8.03 6.60 -4.92
CA LEU A 44 7.59 7.84 -5.56
C LEU A 44 8.49 9.04 -5.24
N HIS A 45 9.58 8.83 -4.48
CA HIS A 45 10.66 9.79 -4.29
C HIS A 45 11.66 9.71 -5.44
#